data_AF-A0A352IR12-F1
#
_entry.id   AF-A0A352IR12-F1
#
_cell.length_a   1.000
_cell.length_b   1.000
_cell.length_c   1.000
_cell.angle_alpha   90.00
_cell.angle_beta   90.00
_cell.angle_gamma   90.00
#
_symmetry.space_group_name_H-M   'P 1'
#
loop_
_entity.id
_entity.type
_entity.pdbx_description
1 polymer ?
#
loop_
_entity_poly.entity_id
_entity_poly.type
_entity_poly.pdbx_seq_one_letter_code
_entity_poly.pdbx_strand_id
1 'polypeptide(L)'
;MNNPLLTDDLLPKFDHVRTEHMETAIDQILSENRMKISQIADQDDPTWETLAQPMQALDDKLSNAWSVISHLNGVMNNDELRKVY
;
A
#
# COMPACT_ATOMS: atom_id res chain seq x y z
N MET A 1 12.10 12.05 3.37
CA MET A 1 10.69 12.12 3.81
C MET A 1 9.73 12.10 2.61
N ASN A 2 10.01 11.31 1.57
CA ASN A 2 9.11 11.13 0.44
C ASN A 2 9.26 9.68 -0.04
N ASN A 3 8.25 8.84 0.20
CA ASN A 3 8.31 7.43 -0.15
C ASN A 3 7.62 7.22 -1.51
N PRO A 4 8.33 6.76 -2.55
CA PRO A 4 7.77 6.62 -3.90
C PRO A 4 6.67 5.56 -4.01
N LEU A 5 6.50 4.68 -3.01
CA LEU A 5 5.41 3.72 -2.94
C LEU A 5 4.09 4.32 -2.42
N LEU A 6 4.13 5.57 -1.92
CA LEU A 6 2.98 6.26 -1.33
C LEU A 6 2.43 7.38 -2.23
N THR A 7 2.84 7.45 -3.50
CA THR A 7 2.38 8.46 -4.46
C THR A 7 1.18 7.98 -5.26
N ASP A 8 0.22 8.86 -5.55
CA ASP A 8 -0.95 8.59 -6.39
C ASP A 8 -0.66 8.77 -7.90
N ASP A 9 0.58 8.53 -8.33
CA ASP A 9 0.97 8.61 -9.74
C ASP A 9 0.36 7.45 -10.54
N LEU A 10 -0.03 7.70 -11.79
CA LEU A 10 -0.61 6.69 -12.68
C LEU A 10 0.32 5.49 -12.91
N LEU A 11 1.63 5.72 -12.92
CA LEU A 11 2.65 4.70 -13.17
C LEU A 11 3.66 4.67 -12.02
N PRO A 12 4.05 3.48 -11.54
CA PRO A 12 5.08 3.36 -10.52
C PRO A 12 6.43 3.96 -10.95
N LYS A 13 7.03 4.76 -10.09
CA LYS A 13 8.37 5.34 -10.29
C LYS A 13 9.47 4.34 -9.88
N PHE A 14 9.56 3.21 -10.59
CA PHE A 14 10.49 2.10 -10.25
C PHE A 14 11.93 2.57 -9.99
N ASP A 15 12.46 3.50 -10.80
CA ASP A 15 13.82 4.02 -10.68
C ASP A 15 14.11 4.72 -9.35
N HIS A 16 13.08 5.15 -8.63
CA HIS A 16 13.19 5.78 -7.31
C HIS A 16 12.94 4.82 -6.14
N VAL A 17 12.40 3.62 -6.39
CA VAL A 17 12.12 2.64 -5.33
C VAL A 17 13.41 2.00 -4.84
N ARG A 18 13.57 1.91 -3.52
CA ARG A 18 14.73 1.33 -2.83
C ARG A 18 14.20 0.42 -1.72
N THR A 19 14.99 -0.55 -1.29
CA THR A 19 14.61 -1.54 -0.27
C THR A 19 14.19 -0.87 1.05
N GLU A 20 14.87 0.21 1.44
CA GLU A 20 14.54 1.03 2.63
C GLU A 20 13.13 1.68 2.59
N HIS A 21 12.53 1.80 1.40
CA HIS A 21 11.19 2.35 1.25
C HIS A 21 10.08 1.31 1.52
N MET A 22 10.38 0.02 1.40
CA MET A 22 9.37 -1.04 1.30
C MET A 22 8.62 -1.25 2.61
N GLU A 23 9.33 -1.65 3.67
CA GLU A 23 8.75 -1.89 4.99
C GLU A 23 8.04 -0.64 5.53
N THR A 24 8.70 0.52 5.45
CA THR A 24 8.13 1.80 5.90
C THR A 24 6.83 2.15 5.16
N ALA A 25 6.73 1.88 3.86
CA ALA A 25 5.49 2.14 3.10
C ALA A 25 4.36 1.21 3.55
N ILE A 26 4.65 -0.08 3.67
CA ILE A 26 3.65 -1.09 4.03
C ILE A 26 3.15 -0.88 5.47
N ASP A 27 4.04 -0.60 6.41
CA ASP A 27 3.66 -0.28 7.79
C ASP A 27 2.77 0.95 7.88
N GLN A 28 3.09 2.00 7.11
CA GLN A 28 2.26 3.19 7.05
C GLN A 28 0.87 2.88 6.47
N ILE A 29 0.79 2.17 5.34
CA ILE A 29 -0.49 1.81 4.71
C ILE A 29 -1.32 0.95 5.66
N LEU A 30 -0.72 -0.05 6.30
CA LEU A 30 -1.42 -0.93 7.24
C LEU A 30 -1.92 -0.17 8.48
N SER A 31 -1.13 0.76 9.00
CA SER A 31 -1.53 1.61 10.13
C SER A 31 -2.73 2.48 9.76
N GLU A 32 -2.66 3.18 8.62
CA GLU A 32 -3.75 4.02 8.11
C GLU A 32 -5.01 3.21 7.80
N ASN A 33 -4.86 2.05 7.14
CA ASN A 33 -5.97 1.18 6.79
C ASN A 33 -6.67 0.66 8.05
N ARG A 34 -5.94 0.21 9.08
CA ARG A 34 -6.55 -0.25 10.35
C ARG A 34 -7.39 0.84 11.01
N MET A 35 -6.89 2.08 11.06
CA MET A 35 -7.64 3.21 11.60
C MET A 35 -8.93 3.47 10.81
N LYS A 36 -8.85 3.50 9.48
CA LYS A 36 -10.00 3.76 8.61
C LYS A 36 -11.02 2.61 8.64
N ILE A 37 -10.56 1.36 8.67
CA ILE A 37 -11.44 0.19 8.82
C ILE A 37 -12.23 0.29 10.13
N SER A 38 -11.58 0.68 11.23
CA SER A 38 -12.28 0.87 12.51
C SER A 38 -13.38 1.93 12.41
N GLN A 39 -13.15 3.03 11.67
CA GLN A 39 -14.14 4.07 11.47
C GLN A 39 -15.30 3.61 10.59
N ILE A 40 -14.99 2.89 9.49
CA ILE A 40 -15.99 2.32 8.58
C ILE A 40 -16.86 1.28 9.30
N ALA A 41 -16.28 0.52 10.23
CA ALA A 41 -17.00 -0.52 10.98
C ALA A 41 -17.95 0.04 12.06
N ASP A 42 -17.75 1.28 12.51
CA ASP A 42 -18.50 1.93 13.59
C ASP A 42 -19.74 2.70 13.09
N GLN A 43 -20.09 2.58 11.81
CA GLN A 43 -21.21 3.31 11.21
C GLN A 43 -22.56 2.62 11.46
N ASP A 44 -23.56 3.43 11.79
CA ASP A 44 -24.97 3.03 11.76
C ASP A 44 -25.48 3.24 10.31
N ASP A 45 -26.00 2.17 9.68
CA ASP A 45 -26.53 2.13 8.30
C ASP A 45 -25.51 2.25 7.16
N PRO A 46 -24.68 1.22 6.90
CA PRO A 46 -23.71 1.23 5.81
C PRO A 46 -24.37 1.25 4.42
N THR A 47 -23.82 2.07 3.53
CA THR A 47 -24.18 2.15 2.11
C THR A 47 -23.01 1.70 1.23
N TRP A 48 -23.23 1.62 -0.08
CA TRP A 48 -22.13 1.35 -1.01
C TRP A 48 -21.02 2.40 -0.87
N GLU A 49 -21.38 3.67 -0.82
CA GLU A 49 -20.48 4.83 -0.75
C GLU A 49 -19.76 4.93 0.60
N THR A 50 -20.36 4.43 1.69
CA THR A 50 -19.80 4.55 3.05
C THR A 50 -19.13 3.27 3.56
N LEU A 51 -19.34 2.13 2.91
CA LEU A 51 -18.71 0.85 3.27
C LEU A 51 -17.88 0.28 2.11
N ALA A 52 -18.52 -0.12 1.02
CA ALA A 52 -17.87 -0.91 -0.03
C ALA A 52 -16.81 -0.11 -0.80
N GLN A 53 -17.17 1.10 -1.25
CA GLN A 53 -16.25 1.98 -1.98
C GLN A 53 -15.01 2.36 -1.16
N PRO A 54 -15.11 2.84 0.10
CA PRO A 54 -13.92 3.16 0.88
C PRO A 54 -13.11 1.92 1.23
N MET A 55 -13.74 0.77 1.53
CA MET A 55 -13.01 -0.48 1.75
C MET A 55 -12.19 -0.90 0.51
N GLN A 56 -12.77 -0.79 -0.70
CA GLN A 56 -12.05 -1.05 -1.93
C GLN A 56 -10.86 -0.09 -2.11
N ALA A 57 -11.04 1.20 -1.83
CA ALA A 57 -9.94 2.16 -1.92
C ALA A 57 -8.77 1.84 -0.94
N LEU A 58 -9.06 1.28 0.23
CA LEU A 58 -8.03 0.83 1.18
C LEU A 58 -7.27 -0.39 0.64
N ASP A 59 -7.99 -1.34 0.04
CA ASP A 59 -7.40 -2.52 -0.59
C ASP A 59 -6.54 -2.15 -1.81
N ASP A 60 -7.07 -1.30 -2.69
CA ASP A 60 -6.37 -0.79 -3.88
C ASP A 60 -5.06 -0.11 -3.48
N LYS A 61 -5.04 0.70 -2.41
CA LYS A 61 -3.82 1.35 -1.93
C LYS A 61 -2.74 0.34 -1.51
N LEU A 62 -3.12 -0.69 -0.77
CA LEU A 62 -2.18 -1.73 -0.33
C LEU A 62 -1.71 -2.57 -1.52
N SER A 63 -2.65 -3.00 -2.37
CA SER A 63 -2.39 -3.80 -3.57
C SER A 63 -1.46 -3.07 -4.55
N ASN A 64 -1.65 -1.77 -4.77
CA ASN A 64 -0.78 -0.97 -5.62
C ASN A 64 0.66 -0.94 -5.10
N ALA A 65 0.89 -0.64 -3.82
CA ALA A 65 2.22 -0.64 -3.24
C ALA A 65 2.87 -2.04 -3.27
N TRP A 66 2.11 -3.07 -2.91
CA TRP A 66 2.60 -4.44 -2.90
C TRP A 66 2.95 -4.97 -4.30
N SER A 67 2.17 -4.58 -5.32
CA SER A 67 2.43 -4.98 -6.71
C SER A 67 3.81 -4.53 -7.20
N VAL A 68 4.25 -3.32 -6.82
CA VAL A 68 5.56 -2.77 -7.15
C VAL A 68 6.67 -3.56 -6.47
N ILE A 69 6.50 -3.86 -5.18
CA ILE A 69 7.46 -4.65 -4.40
C ILE A 69 7.58 -6.07 -4.97
N SER A 70 6.46 -6.72 -5.25
CA SER A 70 6.41 -8.07 -5.82
C SER A 70 7.01 -8.12 -7.22
N HIS A 71 6.75 -7.11 -8.06
CA HIS A 71 7.38 -7.00 -9.37
C HIS A 71 8.90 -6.91 -9.26
N LEU A 72 9.42 -5.99 -8.44
CA LEU A 72 10.86 -5.85 -8.20
C LEU A 72 11.47 -7.14 -7.63
N ASN A 73 10.78 -7.84 -6.75
CA ASN A 73 11.23 -9.14 -6.24
C ASN A 73 11.31 -10.20 -7.35
N GLY A 74 10.39 -10.18 -8.32
CA GLY A 74 10.39 -11.10 -9.45
C GLY A 74 11.46 -10.81 -10.51
N VAL A 75 11.78 -9.53 -10.75
CA VAL A 75 12.69 -9.13 -11.86
C VAL A 75 14.07 -8.66 -11.42
N MET A 76 14.25 -8.32 -10.14
CA MET A 76 15.48 -7.74 -9.56
C MET A 76 15.85 -8.36 -8.21
N ASN A 77 15.53 -9.65 -8.00
CA ASN A 77 15.79 -10.36 -6.75
C ASN A 77 17.26 -10.25 -6.29
N ASN A 78 17.47 -9.95 -5.01
CA ASN A 78 18.76 -9.99 -4.35
C ASN A 78 18.59 -10.22 -2.83
N ASP A 79 19.68 -10.36 -2.10
CA ASP A 79 19.65 -10.67 -0.66
C ASP A 79 19.07 -9.55 0.21
N GLU A 80 19.22 -8.29 -0.18
CA GLU A 80 18.63 -7.16 0.55
C GLU A 80 17.12 -7.12 0.35
N LEU A 81 16.66 -7.31 -0.89
CA LEU A 81 15.25 -7.35 -1.24
C LEU A 81 14.53 -8.53 -0.59
N ARG A 82 15.15 -9.72 -0.55
CA ARG A 82 14.56 -10.91 0.09
C ARG A 82 14.35 -10.74 1.59
N LYS A 83 15.10 -9.86 2.27
CA LYS A 83 14.93 -9.61 3.70
C LYS A 83 13.71 -8.75 4.03
N VAL A 84 13.29 -7.92 3.08
CA VAL A 84 12.19 -6.95 3.26
C VAL A 84 10.92 -7.31 2.48
N TYR A 85 10.95 -8.39 1.71
CA TYR A 85 9.80 -9.00 1.03
C TYR A 85 9.07 -9.97 1.97
#